data_AF-M7N3H7-F1
#
_entry.id   AF-M7N3H7-F1
#
_cell.length_a   1.000
_cell.length_b   1.000
_cell.length_c   1.000
_cell.angle_alpha   90.00
_cell.angle_beta   90.00
_cell.angle_gamma   90.00
#
_symmetry.space_group_name_H-M   'P 1'
#
loop_
_entity.id
_entity.type
_entity.pdbx_description
1 polymer ?
#
loop_
_entity_poly.entity_id
_entity_poly.type
_entity_poly.pdbx_seq_one_letter_code
_entity_poly.pdbx_strand_id
1 'polypeptide(L)'
;MRNTLFNFFLWWAVIGFSIWLGGTLFSMSVIVPMWSESPPESVRDFFGNTSFNTYIYNFFGPPWMAARNLPLLIALVLGWPSLPHRRYLLFAVLPLIAGILFTLFYIYPINEILMTRAGDGRSADEIQALADTWIFADRLRFGIMLIGYYFLLKAFKLPQPLPGKR
;
A
#
# COMPACT_ATOMS: atom_id res chain seq x y z
N MET A 1 -24.73 17.96 6.07
CA MET A 1 -23.32 17.87 6.52
C MET A 1 -22.74 16.47 6.38
N ARG A 2 -23.33 15.41 6.99
CA ARG A 2 -22.82 14.03 6.89
C ARG A 2 -22.54 13.56 5.45
N ASN A 3 -23.48 13.75 4.53
CA ASN A 3 -23.31 13.29 3.14
C ASN A 3 -22.19 14.04 2.41
N THR A 4 -22.04 15.35 2.67
CA THR A 4 -20.94 16.15 2.14
C THR A 4 -19.59 15.62 2.64
N LEU A 5 -19.48 15.35 3.95
CA LEU A 5 -18.27 14.78 4.56
C LEU A 5 -17.97 13.38 4.01
N PHE A 6 -19.00 12.53 3.90
CA PHE A 6 -18.87 11.19 3.32
C PHE A 6 -18.29 11.27 1.90
N ASN A 7 -18.87 12.13 1.05
CA ASN A 7 -18.40 12.31 -0.31
C ASN A 7 -16.96 12.81 -0.36
N PHE A 8 -16.61 13.81 0.45
CA PHE A 8 -15.25 14.34 0.54
C PHE A 8 -14.23 13.25 0.89
N PHE A 9 -14.48 12.48 1.97
CA PHE A 9 -13.57 11.41 2.38
C PHE A 9 -13.53 10.24 1.41
N LEU A 10 -14.64 9.95 0.72
CA LEU A 10 -14.68 8.93 -0.32
C LEU A 10 -13.83 9.33 -1.54
N TRP A 11 -13.94 10.57 -2.00
CA TRP A 11 -13.08 11.13 -3.07
C TRP A 11 -11.62 11.09 -2.66
N TRP A 12 -11.30 11.54 -1.45
CA TRP A 12 -9.92 11.50 -0.94
C TRP A 12 -9.40 10.06 -0.90
N ALA A 13 -10.18 9.11 -0.39
CA ALA A 13 -9.79 7.69 -0.39
C ALA A 13 -9.49 7.17 -1.80
N VAL A 14 -10.34 7.49 -2.80
CA VAL A 14 -10.13 7.09 -4.20
C VAL A 14 -8.85 7.68 -4.75
N ILE A 15 -8.63 8.99 -4.61
CA ILE A 15 -7.42 9.67 -5.10
C ILE A 15 -6.16 9.09 -4.42
N GLY A 16 -6.21 8.90 -3.11
CA GLY A 16 -5.10 8.34 -2.33
C GLY A 16 -4.73 6.92 -2.78
N PHE A 17 -5.72 6.06 -3.01
CA PHE A 17 -5.49 4.73 -3.56
C PHE A 17 -4.97 4.76 -5.00
N SER A 18 -5.44 5.68 -5.84
CA SER A 18 -4.93 5.85 -7.22
C SER A 18 -3.46 6.26 -7.23
N ILE A 19 -3.05 7.18 -6.34
CA ILE A 19 -1.65 7.59 -6.18
C ILE A 19 -0.81 6.40 -5.73
N TRP A 20 -1.28 5.65 -4.74
CA TRP A 20 -0.60 4.44 -4.26
C TRP A 20 -0.45 3.40 -5.37
N LEU A 21 -1.51 3.13 -6.14
CA LEU A 21 -1.50 2.22 -7.29
C LEU A 21 -0.43 2.64 -8.32
N GLY A 22 -0.43 3.92 -8.73
CA GLY A 22 0.54 4.44 -9.69
C GLY A 22 1.98 4.38 -9.16
N GLY A 23 2.20 4.79 -7.91
CA GLY A 23 3.52 4.72 -7.27
C GLY A 23 4.03 3.29 -7.13
N THR A 24 3.17 2.35 -6.78
CA THR A 24 3.53 0.93 -6.73
C THR A 24 3.87 0.41 -8.13
N LEU A 25 3.05 0.66 -9.17
CA LEU A 25 3.36 0.24 -10.54
C LEU A 25 4.70 0.81 -11.03
N PHE A 26 4.99 2.08 -10.74
CA PHE A 26 6.30 2.68 -11.01
C PHE A 26 7.41 1.94 -10.26
N SER A 27 7.24 1.67 -8.96
CA SER A 27 8.19 0.89 -8.18
C SER A 27 8.43 -0.48 -8.79
N MET A 28 7.38 -1.21 -9.17
CA MET A 28 7.46 -2.55 -9.75
C MET A 28 8.20 -2.57 -11.10
N SER A 29 8.06 -1.51 -11.89
CA SER A 29 8.54 -1.46 -13.27
C SER A 29 9.93 -0.83 -13.40
N VAL A 30 10.29 0.04 -12.46
CA VAL A 30 11.52 0.83 -12.52
C VAL A 30 12.42 0.53 -11.33
N ILE A 31 11.93 0.75 -10.11
CA ILE A 31 12.78 0.67 -8.91
C ILE A 31 13.17 -0.76 -8.58
N VAL A 32 12.22 -1.70 -8.61
CA VAL A 32 12.48 -3.11 -8.26
C VAL A 32 13.52 -3.73 -9.19
N PRO A 33 13.38 -3.65 -10.53
CA PRO A 33 14.42 -4.14 -11.43
C PRO A 33 15.81 -3.56 -11.15
N MET A 34 15.92 -2.26 -10.82
CA MET A 34 17.22 -1.63 -10.58
C MET A 34 18.01 -2.25 -9.43
N TRP A 35 17.36 -2.65 -8.33
CA TRP A 35 18.07 -3.23 -7.19
C TRP A 35 18.09 -4.77 -7.20
N SER A 36 17.21 -5.40 -7.98
CA SER A 36 17.07 -6.87 -8.02
C SER A 36 17.64 -7.52 -9.28
N GLU A 37 18.34 -6.80 -10.15
CA GLU A 37 18.87 -7.33 -11.42
C GLU A 37 19.93 -8.42 -11.22
N SER A 38 20.86 -8.21 -10.28
CA SER A 38 21.94 -9.15 -9.98
C SER A 38 22.35 -9.10 -8.49
N PRO A 39 21.51 -9.61 -7.57
CA PRO A 39 21.90 -9.76 -6.18
C PRO A 39 23.10 -10.73 -6.01
N PRO A 40 24.00 -10.47 -5.05
CA PRO A 40 23.95 -9.44 -4.03
C PRO A 40 24.51 -8.07 -4.46
N GLU A 41 25.23 -7.98 -5.58
CA GLU A 41 25.92 -6.77 -6.01
C GLU A 41 24.93 -5.62 -6.23
N SER A 42 23.84 -5.85 -6.97
CA SER A 42 22.84 -4.81 -7.25
C SER A 42 22.13 -4.29 -5.99
N VAL A 43 21.91 -5.16 -5.00
CA VAL A 43 21.33 -4.78 -3.69
C VAL A 43 22.31 -3.90 -2.92
N ARG A 44 23.57 -4.32 -2.85
CA ARG A 44 24.63 -3.60 -2.13
C ARG A 44 24.89 -2.24 -2.77
N ASP A 45 24.96 -2.19 -4.08
CA ASP A 45 25.19 -0.95 -4.81
C ASP A 45 24.01 0.00 -4.67
N PHE A 46 22.78 -0.47 -4.90
CA PHE A 46 21.62 0.40 -4.85
C PHE A 46 21.34 0.94 -3.45
N PHE A 47 21.42 0.10 -2.41
CA PHE A 47 21.07 0.52 -1.04
C PHE A 47 22.26 1.00 -0.21
N GLY A 48 23.48 0.57 -0.52
CA GLY A 48 24.70 0.94 0.21
C GLY A 48 25.46 2.12 -0.42
N ASN A 49 25.43 2.26 -1.75
CA ASN A 49 26.25 3.25 -2.48
C ASN A 49 25.45 4.42 -3.05
N THR A 50 24.13 4.48 -2.81
CA THR A 50 23.29 5.62 -3.23
C THR A 50 22.59 6.29 -2.05
N SER A 51 22.07 7.51 -2.27
CA SER A 51 21.24 8.21 -1.29
C SER A 51 19.80 7.67 -1.21
N PHE A 52 19.45 6.63 -1.98
CA PHE A 52 18.10 6.08 -2.00
C PHE A 52 17.62 5.68 -0.60
N ASN A 53 18.47 5.01 0.17
CA ASN A 53 18.15 4.55 1.53
C ASN A 53 17.84 5.70 2.50
N THR A 54 18.44 6.89 2.29
CA THR A 54 18.12 8.10 3.09
C THR A 54 16.70 8.59 2.86
N TYR A 55 16.17 8.43 1.64
CA TYR A 55 14.87 8.97 1.24
C TYR A 55 13.77 7.91 1.07
N ILE A 56 14.09 6.64 1.32
CA ILE A 56 13.20 5.50 1.10
C ILE A 56 11.86 5.66 1.82
N TYR A 57 11.87 6.24 3.01
CA TYR A 57 10.67 6.48 3.81
C TYR A 57 9.74 7.52 3.17
N ASN A 58 10.25 8.48 2.41
CA ASN A 58 9.41 9.45 1.70
C ASN A 58 8.58 8.78 0.59
N PHE A 59 9.12 7.71 0.00
CA PHE A 59 8.50 6.99 -1.11
C PHE A 59 7.59 5.85 -0.62
N PHE A 60 8.07 5.00 0.29
CA PHE A 60 7.33 3.78 0.69
C PHE A 60 6.47 3.93 1.95
N GLY A 61 6.81 4.84 2.85
CA GLY A 61 6.17 4.91 4.17
C GLY A 61 6.37 6.23 4.89
N PRO A 62 5.88 7.36 4.34
CA PRO A 62 6.12 8.65 4.95
C PRO A 62 5.39 8.76 6.30
N PRO A 63 5.86 9.62 7.23
CA PRO A 63 5.25 9.80 8.55
C PRO A 63 3.73 10.11 8.52
N TRP A 64 3.26 10.73 7.43
CA TRP A 64 1.84 11.01 7.18
C TRP A 64 1.09 9.85 6.52
N MET A 65 1.60 8.61 6.56
CA MET A 65 0.91 7.43 6.02
C MET A 65 -0.50 7.23 6.61
N ALA A 66 -0.72 7.61 7.86
CA ALA A 66 -2.04 7.57 8.48
C ALA A 66 -3.06 8.45 7.70
N ALA A 67 -2.64 9.62 7.22
CA ALA A 67 -3.48 10.52 6.44
C ALA A 67 -3.92 9.91 5.09
N ARG A 68 -3.17 8.93 4.56
CA ARG A 68 -3.57 8.17 3.35
C ARG A 68 -4.71 7.20 3.63
N ASN A 69 -4.70 6.55 4.78
CA ASN A 69 -5.59 5.42 5.08
C ASN A 69 -6.87 5.86 5.83
N LEU A 70 -6.78 6.91 6.66
CA LEU A 70 -7.90 7.45 7.44
C LEU A 70 -9.14 7.82 6.60
N PRO A 71 -9.04 8.42 5.40
CA PRO A 71 -10.21 8.76 4.60
C PRO A 71 -11.12 7.57 4.31
N LEU A 72 -10.56 6.38 4.05
CA LEU A 72 -11.35 5.18 3.80
C LEU A 72 -12.12 4.72 5.05
N LEU A 73 -11.47 4.76 6.21
CA LEU A 73 -12.10 4.39 7.49
C LEU A 73 -13.22 5.37 7.86
N ILE A 74 -12.98 6.67 7.67
CA ILE A 74 -13.99 7.71 7.91
C ILE A 74 -15.16 7.54 6.93
N ALA A 75 -14.89 7.28 5.65
CA ALA A 75 -15.93 7.00 4.66
C ALA A 75 -16.76 5.76 5.04
N LEU A 76 -16.14 4.69 5.57
CA LEU A 76 -16.86 3.50 6.06
C LEU A 76 -17.79 3.86 7.22
N VAL A 77 -17.31 4.60 8.22
CA VAL A 77 -18.12 5.02 9.39
C VAL A 77 -19.28 5.91 8.93
N LEU A 78 -18.99 6.92 8.12
CA LEU A 78 -20.03 7.82 7.61
C LEU A 78 -21.01 7.08 6.70
N GLY A 79 -20.55 6.13 5.87
CA GLY A 79 -21.38 5.33 4.96
C GLY A 79 -22.18 4.19 5.63
N TRP A 80 -21.93 3.92 6.91
CA TRP A 80 -22.43 2.75 7.63
C TRP A 80 -23.95 2.50 7.57
N PRO A 81 -24.82 3.54 7.68
CA PRO A 81 -26.27 3.38 7.54
C PRO A 81 -26.74 2.84 6.18
N SER A 82 -25.94 2.99 5.11
CA SER A 82 -26.29 2.51 3.78
C SER A 82 -25.72 1.11 3.58
N LEU A 83 -26.60 0.09 3.58
CA LEU A 83 -26.19 -1.32 3.41
C LEU A 83 -25.29 -1.55 2.17
N PRO A 84 -25.59 -0.99 0.97
CA PRO A 84 -24.72 -1.13 -0.19
C PRO A 84 -23.32 -0.53 0.02
N HIS A 85 -23.22 0.71 0.52
CA HIS A 85 -21.93 1.35 0.78
C HIS A 85 -21.15 0.61 1.86
N ARG A 86 -21.81 0.26 2.97
CA ARG A 86 -21.20 -0.49 4.06
C ARG A 86 -20.55 -1.77 3.55
N ARG A 87 -21.26 -2.55 2.73
CA ARG A 87 -20.73 -3.80 2.19
C ARG A 87 -19.46 -3.56 1.36
N TYR A 88 -19.52 -2.65 0.39
CA TYR A 88 -18.36 -2.39 -0.46
C TYR A 88 -17.19 -1.75 0.29
N LEU A 89 -17.44 -0.81 1.20
CA LEU A 89 -16.39 -0.18 1.99
C LEU A 89 -15.76 -1.16 2.99
N LEU A 90 -16.51 -2.13 3.54
CA LEU A 90 -15.92 -3.23 4.31
C LEU A 90 -14.97 -4.06 3.45
N PHE A 91 -15.38 -4.46 2.25
CA PHE A 91 -14.52 -5.19 1.32
C PHE A 91 -13.35 -4.36 0.77
N ALA A 92 -13.38 -3.03 0.90
CA ALA A 92 -12.22 -2.17 0.63
C ALA A 92 -11.27 -2.07 1.84
N VAL A 93 -11.82 -2.00 3.06
CA VAL A 93 -11.06 -1.85 4.31
C VAL A 93 -10.34 -3.15 4.69
N LEU A 94 -10.96 -4.31 4.48
CA LEU A 94 -10.35 -5.59 4.88
C LEU A 94 -9.00 -5.85 4.17
N PRO A 95 -8.88 -5.71 2.84
CA PRO A 95 -7.58 -5.81 2.16
C PRO A 95 -6.57 -4.75 2.61
N LEU A 96 -7.02 -3.52 2.91
CA LEU A 96 -6.15 -2.47 3.44
C LEU A 96 -5.53 -2.89 4.78
N ILE A 97 -6.35 -3.37 5.72
CA ILE A 97 -5.86 -3.84 7.03
C ILE A 97 -4.92 -5.03 6.83
N ALA A 98 -5.31 -6.02 6.04
CA ALA A 98 -4.47 -7.19 5.74
C ALA A 98 -3.12 -6.77 5.12
N GLY A 99 -3.14 -5.84 4.17
CA GLY A 99 -1.95 -5.31 3.51
C GLY A 99 -1.04 -4.53 4.46
N ILE A 100 -1.60 -3.77 5.40
CA ILE A 100 -0.83 -3.09 6.46
C ILE A 100 -0.15 -4.11 7.37
N LEU A 101 -0.91 -5.07 7.90
CA LEU A 101 -0.36 -6.11 8.79
C LEU A 101 0.71 -6.94 8.08
N PHE A 102 0.44 -7.36 6.84
CA PHE A 102 1.40 -8.08 6.02
C PHE A 102 2.67 -7.25 5.76
N THR A 103 2.53 -5.95 5.52
CA THR A 103 3.68 -5.06 5.34
C THR A 103 4.52 -4.98 6.62
N LEU A 104 3.88 -4.76 7.78
CA LEU A 104 4.58 -4.59 9.05
C LEU A 104 5.25 -5.86 9.55
N PHE A 105 4.57 -7.01 9.43
CA PHE A 105 5.05 -8.26 10.02
C PHE A 105 5.86 -9.14 9.07
N TYR A 106 5.72 -8.95 7.76
CA TYR A 106 6.39 -9.80 6.78
C TYR A 106 7.38 -9.03 5.89
N ILE A 107 6.97 -7.91 5.29
CA ILE A 107 7.83 -7.15 4.37
C ILE A 107 8.91 -6.34 5.11
N TYR A 108 8.56 -5.66 6.20
CA TYR A 108 9.50 -4.80 6.93
C TYR A 108 10.71 -5.55 7.50
N PRO A 109 10.59 -6.77 8.06
CA PRO A 109 11.75 -7.57 8.44
C PRO A 109 12.71 -7.84 7.28
N ILE A 110 12.19 -8.06 6.06
CA ILE A 110 13.02 -8.26 4.87
C ILE A 110 13.67 -6.93 4.43
N ASN A 111 12.93 -5.82 4.47
CA ASN A 111 13.46 -4.49 4.17
C ASN A 111 14.62 -4.11 5.09
N GLU A 112 14.54 -4.47 6.37
CA GLU A 112 15.61 -4.18 7.33
C GLU A 112 16.93 -4.84 6.90
N ILE A 113 16.88 -6.03 6.31
CA ILE A 113 18.08 -6.73 5.82
C ILE A 113 18.50 -6.16 4.46
N LEU A 114 17.59 -6.16 3.48
CA LEU A 114 17.93 -5.82 2.08
C LEU A 114 18.15 -4.32 1.88
N MET A 115 17.29 -3.48 2.45
CA MET A 115 17.22 -2.05 2.17
C MET A 115 17.97 -1.22 3.21
N THR A 116 17.72 -1.45 4.50
CA THR A 116 18.38 -0.67 5.56
C THR A 116 19.87 -1.03 5.66
N ARG A 117 20.19 -2.33 5.59
CA ARG A 117 21.54 -2.86 5.79
C ARG A 117 22.24 -3.31 4.51
N ALA A 118 21.61 -3.14 3.35
CA ALA A 118 22.20 -3.52 2.06
C ALA A 118 22.69 -5.00 2.00
N GLY A 119 22.02 -5.91 2.72
CA GLY A 119 22.40 -7.32 2.81
C GLY A 119 23.63 -7.61 3.70
N ASP A 120 24.02 -6.68 4.57
CA ASP A 120 25.18 -6.86 5.45
C ASP A 120 25.05 -8.10 6.36
N GLY A 121 26.19 -8.79 6.56
CA GLY A 121 26.27 -10.02 7.34
C GLY A 121 25.57 -11.25 6.73
N ARG A 122 25.15 -11.20 5.45
CA ARG A 122 24.47 -12.30 4.75
C ARG A 122 25.28 -12.83 3.57
N SER A 123 25.07 -14.11 3.26
CA SER A 123 25.64 -14.74 2.07
C SER A 123 24.94 -14.24 0.79
N ALA A 124 25.57 -14.44 -0.36
CA ALA A 124 24.97 -14.11 -1.66
C ALA A 124 23.64 -14.82 -1.88
N ASP A 125 23.60 -16.13 -1.59
CA ASP A 125 22.40 -16.96 -1.74
C ASP A 125 21.26 -16.51 -0.82
N GLU A 126 21.57 -16.10 0.41
CA GLU A 126 20.57 -15.56 1.34
C GLU A 126 19.97 -14.24 0.82
N ILE A 127 20.81 -13.35 0.28
CA ILE A 127 20.36 -12.06 -0.26
C ILE A 127 19.47 -12.28 -1.49
N GLN A 128 19.86 -13.18 -2.40
CA GLN A 128 19.05 -13.55 -3.56
C GLN A 128 17.68 -14.11 -3.14
N ALA A 129 17.66 -15.09 -2.23
CA ALA A 129 16.42 -15.70 -1.76
C ALA A 129 15.49 -14.67 -1.07
N LEU A 130 16.06 -13.75 -0.29
CA LEU A 130 15.30 -12.66 0.32
C LEU A 130 14.74 -11.69 -0.72
N ALA A 131 15.51 -11.35 -1.76
CA ALA A 131 15.06 -10.50 -2.85
C ALA A 131 13.88 -11.13 -3.60
N ASP A 132 13.98 -12.41 -3.96
CA ASP A 132 12.90 -13.15 -4.63
C ASP A 132 11.63 -13.22 -3.77
N THR A 133 11.82 -13.52 -2.47
CA THR A 133 10.73 -13.54 -1.49
C THR A 133 10.06 -12.17 -1.37
N TRP A 134 10.85 -11.10 -1.32
CA TRP A 134 10.35 -9.73 -1.27
C TRP A 134 9.52 -9.39 -2.52
N ILE A 135 10.04 -9.72 -3.71
CA ILE A 135 9.37 -9.43 -4.98
C ILE A 135 8.02 -10.15 -5.03
N PHE A 136 8.00 -11.44 -4.71
CA PHE A 136 6.77 -12.21 -4.65
C PHE A 136 5.77 -11.59 -3.65
N ALA A 137 6.22 -11.26 -2.45
CA ALA A 137 5.39 -10.66 -1.41
C ALA A 137 4.82 -9.30 -1.84
N ASP A 138 5.60 -8.46 -2.51
CA ASP A 138 5.16 -7.18 -3.02
C ASP A 138 4.10 -7.33 -4.12
N ARG A 139 4.28 -8.27 -5.06
CA ARG A 139 3.28 -8.60 -6.10
C ARG A 139 1.99 -9.16 -5.50
N LEU A 140 2.09 -10.04 -4.51
CA LEU A 140 0.94 -10.58 -3.79
C LEU A 140 0.17 -9.47 -3.06
N ARG A 141 0.87 -8.64 -2.30
CA ARG A 141 0.28 -7.49 -1.59
C ARG A 141 -0.43 -6.56 -2.57
N PHE A 142 0.18 -6.29 -3.71
CA PHE A 142 -0.43 -5.46 -4.75
C PHE A 142 -1.74 -6.05 -5.28
N GLY A 143 -1.76 -7.34 -5.60
CA GLY A 143 -2.98 -8.03 -6.03
C GLY A 143 -4.10 -7.96 -4.99
N ILE A 144 -3.77 -8.16 -3.71
CA ILE A 144 -4.74 -8.04 -2.60
C ILE A 144 -5.30 -6.62 -2.51
N MET A 145 -4.43 -5.61 -2.60
CA MET A 145 -4.84 -4.21 -2.53
C MET A 145 -5.67 -3.76 -3.74
N LEU A 146 -5.43 -4.33 -4.93
CA LEU A 146 -6.28 -4.11 -6.11
C LEU A 146 -7.72 -4.58 -5.88
N ILE A 147 -7.93 -5.70 -5.17
CA ILE A 147 -9.27 -6.15 -4.78
C ILE A 147 -9.94 -5.07 -3.90
N GLY A 148 -9.22 -4.56 -2.91
CA GLY A 148 -9.73 -3.48 -2.05
C GLY A 148 -10.07 -2.21 -2.84
N TYR A 149 -9.20 -1.83 -3.78
CA TYR A 149 -9.42 -0.67 -4.64
C TYR A 149 -10.63 -0.85 -5.57
N TYR A 150 -10.82 -2.04 -6.14
CA TYR A 150 -12.00 -2.37 -6.93
C TYR A 150 -13.30 -2.14 -6.13
N PHE A 151 -13.36 -2.62 -4.89
CA PHE A 151 -14.53 -2.41 -4.04
C PHE A 151 -14.73 -0.96 -3.62
N LEU A 152 -13.64 -0.21 -3.40
CA LEU A 152 -13.71 1.24 -3.20
C LEU A 152 -14.33 1.95 -4.40
N LEU A 153 -13.93 1.60 -5.62
CA LEU A 153 -14.53 2.14 -6.84
C LEU A 153 -16.01 1.73 -7.01
N LYS A 154 -16.40 0.53 -6.57
CA LYS A 154 -17.81 0.12 -6.55
C LYS A 154 -18.63 0.97 -5.57
N ALA A 155 -18.09 1.28 -4.40
CA ALA A 155 -18.72 2.20 -3.45
C ALA A 155 -18.82 3.62 -4.02
N PHE A 156 -17.77 4.09 -4.69
CA PHE A 156 -17.71 5.42 -5.29
C PHE A 156 -18.73 5.67 -6.40
N LYS A 157 -19.07 4.62 -7.16
CA LYS A 157 -20.09 4.68 -8.23
C LYS A 157 -21.53 4.70 -7.72
N LEU A 158 -21.77 4.45 -6.43
CA LEU A 158 -23.12 4.45 -5.89
C LEU A 158 -23.65 5.89 -5.75
N PRO A 159 -24.97 6.10 -5.92
CA PRO A 159 -25.61 7.35 -5.52
C PRO A 159 -25.37 7.61 -4.03
N GLN A 160 -25.27 8.88 -3.65
CA GLN A 160 -25.01 9.26 -2.26
C GLN A 160 -26.00 8.59 -1.28
N PRO A 161 -25.54 8.19 -0.07
CA PRO A 161 -26.43 7.63 0.95
C PRO A 161 -27.61 8.57 1.18
N LEU A 162 -28.83 8.12 0.88
CA LEU A 162 -30.03 8.89 1.17
C LEU A 162 -30.05 9.23 2.67
N PRO A 163 -30.44 10.45 3.05
CA PRO A 163 -30.69 10.74 4.46
C PRO A 163 -31.75 9.75 4.93
N GLY A 164 -31.41 8.88 5.88
CA GLY A 164 -32.37 7.95 6.46
C GLY A 164 -33.56 8.76 6.97
N LYS A 165 -34.77 8.40 6.55
CA LYS A 165 -35.98 8.84 7.24
C LYS A 165 -35.83 8.37 8.69
N ARG A 166 -35.73 9.33 9.61
CA ARG A 166 -35.86 9.07 11.04
C ARG A 166 -37.29 8.68 11.34
#